data_AF-A0A931EJG1-F1
#
_entry.id   AF-A0A931EJG1-F1
#
_cell.length_a   1.000
_cell.length_b   1.000
_cell.length_c   1.000
_cell.angle_alpha   90.00
_cell.angle_beta   90.00
_cell.angle_gamma   90.00
#
_symmetry.space_group_name_H-M   'P 1'
#
loop_
_entity.id
_entity.type
_entity.pdbx_description
1 polymer ?
#
loop_
_entity_poly.entity_id
_entity_poly.type
_entity_poly.pdbx_seq_one_letter_code
_entity_poly.pdbx_strand_id
1 'polypeptide(L)' 'MKTFGQVLRDARKKAGLTQREVAARLRREDGRPADPPYLNAVEHDHRYPPDDYLIEQLAKIVGISPDVLYFHA' A
#
# COMPACT_ATOMS: atom_id res chain seq x y z
N MET A 1 -3.84 -13.99 -12.41
CA MET A 1 -4.23 -12.60 -12.03
C MET A 1 -3.35 -12.19 -10.86
N LYS A 2 -2.91 -10.93 -10.79
CA LYS A 2 -2.13 -10.45 -9.64
C LYS A 2 -3.04 -10.17 -8.45
N THR A 3 -2.53 -10.38 -7.25
CA THR A 3 -3.18 -9.99 -5.99
C THR A 3 -2.99 -8.51 -5.70
N PHE A 4 -3.77 -7.96 -4.76
CA PHE A 4 -3.59 -6.59 -4.25
C PHE A 4 -2.13 -6.35 -3.84
N GLY A 5 -1.59 -7.22 -2.99
CA GLY A 5 -0.24 -7.10 -2.46
C GLY A 5 0.83 -7.10 -3.56
N GLN A 6 0.67 -7.96 -4.57
CA GLN A 6 1.57 -8.01 -5.73
C GLN A 6 1.53 -6.72 -6.56
N VAL A 7 0.34 -6.15 -6.79
CA VAL A 7 0.17 -4.91 -7.55
C VAL A 7 0.79 -3.72 -6.80
N LEU A 8 0.52 -3.61 -5.50
CA LEU A 8 1.11 -2.59 -4.64
C LEU A 8 2.64 -2.70 -4.61
N ARG A 9 3.17 -3.92 -4.43
CA ARG A 9 4.61 -4.19 -4.40
C ARG A 9 5.30 -3.78 -5.69
N ASP A 10 4.69 -4.09 -6.84
CA ASP A 10 5.23 -3.72 -8.14
C ASP A 10 5.21 -2.21 -8.36
N ALA A 11 4.12 -1.54 -8.00
CA ALA A 11 4.00 -0.08 -8.08
C ALA A 11 5.04 0.61 -7.18
N ARG A 12 5.19 0.16 -5.93
CA ARG A 12 6.19 0.67 -5.00
C ARG A 12 7.61 0.54 -5.56
N LYS A 13 7.96 -0.63 -6.11
CA LYS A 13 9.28 -0.87 -6.72
C LYS A 13 9.52 0.03 -7.93
N LYS A 14 8.51 0.23 -8.79
CA LYS A 14 8.59 1.16 -9.93
C LYS A 14 8.79 2.61 -9.49
N ALA A 15 8.20 3.00 -8.36
CA ALA A 15 8.40 4.31 -7.75
C ALA A 15 9.76 4.46 -7.04
N GLY A 16 10.60 3.41 -7.00
CA GLY A 16 11.91 3.44 -6.34
C GLY A 16 11.84 3.54 -4.81
N LEU A 17 10.70 3.20 -4.21
CA LEU A 17 10.48 3.34 -2.77
C LEU A 17 10.74 2.03 -2.02
N THR A 18 11.34 2.14 -0.85
CA THR A 18 11.43 1.04 0.12
C THR A 18 10.12 0.89 0.90
N GLN A 19 9.90 -0.29 1.50
CA GLN A 19 8.73 -0.49 2.38
C GLN A 19 8.75 0.50 3.56
N ARG A 20 9.93 0.79 4.12
CA ARG A 20 10.11 1.74 5.22
C ARG A 20 9.66 3.16 4.84
N GLU A 21 9.97 3.61 3.63
CA GLU A 21 9.59 4.95 3.17
C GLU A 21 8.08 5.08 2.94
N VAL A 22 7.43 4.05 2.37
CA VAL A 22 5.98 4.06 2.20
C VAL A 22 5.29 4.02 3.56
N ALA A 23 5.72 3.13 4.47
CA ALA A 23 5.15 3.02 5.81
C ALA A 23 5.25 4.35 6.59
N ALA A 24 6.40 5.03 6.52
CA ALA A 24 6.60 6.33 7.17
C ALA A 24 5.69 7.45 6.62
N ARG A 25 5.20 7.32 5.38
CA ARG A 25 4.29 8.29 4.73
C ARG A 25 2.81 7.94 4.93
N LEU A 26 2.49 6.66 5.06
CA LEU A 26 1.13 6.18 5.28
C LEU A 26 0.65 6.58 6.68
N ARG A 27 -0.54 7.15 6.79
CA ARG A 27 -1.17 7.52 8.07
C ARG A 27 -2.32 6.56 8.37
N ARG A 28 -2.32 6.00 9.57
CA ARG A 28 -3.45 5.23 10.11
C ARG A 28 -4.55 6.19 10.57
N GLU A 29 -5.73 5.66 10.88
CA GLU A 29 -6.88 6.47 11.34
C GLU A 29 -6.56 7.34 12.58
N ASP A 30 -5.66 6.87 13.44
CA ASP A 30 -5.18 7.61 14.63
C ASP A 30 -4.14 8.71 14.29
N GLY A 31 -3.86 8.95 13.01
CA GLY A 31 -2.89 9.92 12.53
C GLY A 31 -1.43 9.50 12.67
N ARG A 32 -1.13 8.32 13.25
CA ARG A 32 0.24 7.83 13.38
C ARG A 32 0.72 7.19 12.07
N PRO A 33 2.04 7.21 11.79
CA PRO A 33 2.59 6.48 10.66
C PRO A 33 2.34 4.97 10.79
N ALA A 34 2.17 4.30 9.66
CA ALA A 34 2.23 2.84 9.62
C ALA A 34 3.68 2.35 9.82
N ASP A 35 3.83 1.07 10.16
CA ASP A 35 5.14 0.45 10.33
C ASP A 35 5.55 -0.41 9.11
N PRO A 36 6.86 -0.66 8.91
CA PRO A 36 7.32 -1.50 7.80
C PRO A 36 6.75 -2.94 7.82
N PRO A 37 6.61 -3.63 8.98
CA PRO A 37 5.96 -4.93 9.06
C PRO A 37 4.51 -4.95 8.54
N TYR A 38 3.73 -3.91 8.83
CA TYR A 38 2.37 -3.75 8.35
C TYR A 38 2.34 -3.72 6.82
N LEU A 39 3.14 -2.83 6.21
CA LEU A 39 3.19 -2.74 4.75
C LEU A 39 3.71 -4.04 4.12
N ASN A 40 4.69 -4.69 4.76
CA ASN A 40 5.18 -5.99 4.31
C ASN A 40 4.06 -7.04 4.29
N ALA A 41 3.24 -7.11 5.34
CA ALA A 41 2.12 -8.04 5.40
C ALA A 41 1.06 -7.75 4.32
N VAL A 42 0.76 -6.48 4.04
CA VAL A 42 -0.14 -6.07 2.95
C VAL A 42 0.42 -6.49 1.59
N GLU A 43 1.71 -6.25 1.32
CA GLU A 43 2.34 -6.61 0.04
C GLU A 43 2.48 -8.12 -0.20
N HIS A 44 2.32 -8.94 0.84
CA HIS A 44 2.33 -10.41 0.76
C HIS A 44 0.93 -11.00 0.97
N ASP A 45 -0.13 -10.18 0.95
CA ASP A 45 -1.52 -10.61 1.11
C ASP A 45 -1.78 -11.37 2.43
N HIS A 46 -0.94 -11.15 3.45
CA HIS A 46 -1.13 -11.66 4.81
C HIS A 46 -2.13 -10.81 5.60
N ARG A 47 -2.61 -9.72 5.02
CA ARG A 47 -3.70 -8.87 5.48
C ARG A 47 -4.73 -8.82 4.35
N TYR A 48 -6.01 -8.75 4.73
CA TYR A 48 -7.01 -8.25 3.78
C TYR A 48 -6.61 -6.86 3.28
N PRO A 49 -7.03 -6.48 2.07
CA PRO A 49 -6.81 -5.14 1.56
C PRO A 49 -7.26 -4.12 2.62
N PRO A 50 -6.47 -3.07 2.82
CA PRO A 50 -6.75 -2.10 3.84
C PRO A 50 -8.02 -1.30 3.49
N ASP A 51 -8.54 -0.53 4.44
CA ASP A 51 -9.69 0.35 4.19
C ASP A 51 -9.43 1.37 3.07
N ASP A 52 -10.51 1.98 2.57
CA ASP A 52 -10.48 2.96 1.49
C ASP A 52 -9.49 4.11 1.76
N TYR A 53 -9.45 4.58 3.00
CA TYR A 53 -8.56 5.66 3.42
C TYR A 53 -7.07 5.31 3.25
N LEU A 54 -6.69 4.07 3.54
CA LEU A 54 -5.34 3.57 3.33
C LEU A 54 -5.07 3.24 1.85
N ILE A 55 -6.06 2.70 1.12
CA ILE A 55 -5.94 2.44 -0.33
C ILE A 55 -5.64 3.72 -1.10
N GLU A 56 -6.39 4.80 -0.86
CA GLU A 56 -6.18 6.09 -1.52
C GLU A 56 -4.80 6.67 -1.23
N GLN A 57 -4.35 6.60 0.04
CA GLN A 57 -3.01 7.05 0.41
C GLN A 57 -1.92 6.21 -0.25
N LEU A 58 -2.05 4.88 -0.27
CA LEU A 58 -1.09 3.99 -0.90
C LEU A 58 -0.97 4.31 -2.39
N ALA A 59 -2.09 4.44 -3.10
CA ALA A 59 -2.12 4.81 -4.51
C ALA A 59 -1.38 6.13 -4.77
N LYS A 60 -1.65 7.15 -3.95
CA LYS A 60 -0.96 8.45 -4.03
C LYS A 60 0.54 8.33 -3.75
N ILE A 61 0.95 7.56 -2.74
CA ILE A 61 2.36 7.40 -2.36
C ILE A 61 3.16 6.68 -3.45
N VAL A 62 2.60 5.65 -4.07
CA VAL A 62 3.29 4.85 -5.10
C VAL A 62 3.04 5.35 -6.53
N GLY A 63 2.20 6.38 -6.69
CA GLY A 63 2.00 7.08 -7.96
C GLY A 63 1.15 6.34 -8.99
N ILE A 64 0.06 5.67 -8.55
CA ILE A 64 -0.90 5.00 -9.43
C ILE A 64 -2.33 5.49 -9.15
N SER A 65 -3.28 5.19 -10.05
CA SER A 65 -4.70 5.45 -9.79
C SER A 65 -5.21 4.54 -8.65
N PRO A 66 -6.00 5.06 -7.69
CA PRO A 66 -6.63 4.24 -6.65
C PRO A 66 -7.56 3.17 -7.24
N ASP A 67 -8.18 3.42 -8.40
CA ASP A 67 -9.04 2.44 -9.10
C ASP A 67 -8.30 1.14 -9.40
N VAL A 68 -7.00 1.21 -9.67
CA VAL A 68 -6.16 0.02 -9.87
C VAL A 68 -6.10 -0.80 -8.59
N LEU A 69 -5.92 -0.15 -7.44
CA LEU A 69 -5.89 -0.85 -6.16
C LEU A 69 -7.28 -1.37 -5.77
N TYR A 70 -8.35 -0.60 -5.99
CA TYR A 70 -9.73 -1.04 -5.76
C TYR A 70 -10.13 -2.24 -6.59
N PHE A 71 -9.71 -2.31 -7.85
CA PHE A 71 -9.98 -3.48 -8.71
C PHE A 71 -9.37 -4.78 -8.16
N HIS A 72 -8.32 -4.68 -7.35
CA HIS A 72 -7.63 -5.82 -6.76
C HIS A 72 -7.95 -6.05 -5.28
N ALA A 73 -8.77 -5.19 -4.66
CA ALA A 73 -9.18 -5.28 -3.26
C ALA A 73 -10.33 -6.29 -3.05
#